data_AF-A0A7I8MWF8-F1
#
_entry.id   AF-A0A7I8MWF8-F1
#
_cell.length_a   1.000
_cell.length_b   1.000
_cell.length_c   1.000
_cell.angle_alpha   90.00
_cell.angle_beta   90.00
_cell.angle_gamma   90.00
#
_symmetry.space_group_name_H-M   'P 1'
#
loop_
_entity.id
_entity.type
_entity.pdbx_description
1 polymer ?
#
loop_
_entity_poly.entity_id
_entity_poly.type
_entity_poly.pdbx_seq_one_letter_code
_entity_poly.pdbx_strand_id
1 'polypeptide(L)' 'MDLSRKALSMIARIFKEGIDAGAFIEAHPVAMADIFWSMFSGIVLWEESKRFIDDRKDYLKETLDLAMRIFRQGISAGN' A
#
# COMPACT_ATOMS: atom_id res chain seq x y z
N MET A 1 7.12 -11.40 -13.77
CA MET A 1 6.10 -12.25 -13.10
C MET A 1 6.60 -12.79 -11.76
N ASP A 2 7.82 -13.36 -11.68
CA ASP A 2 8.31 -13.91 -10.39
C ASP A 2 8.60 -12.87 -9.32
N LEU A 3 9.17 -11.72 -9.69
CA LEU A 3 9.54 -10.69 -8.71
C LEU A 3 8.30 -10.04 -8.06
N SER A 4 7.26 -9.77 -8.84
CA SER A 4 6.00 -9.21 -8.33
C SER A 4 5.28 -10.20 -7.41
N ARG A 5 5.29 -11.49 -7.76
CA ARG A 5 4.73 -12.55 -6.90
C ARG A 5 5.49 -12.65 -5.58
N LYS A 6 6.82 -12.64 -5.62
CA LYS A 6 7.67 -12.64 -4.41
C LYS A 6 7.42 -11.39 -3.54
N ALA A 7 7.30 -10.22 -4.15
CA ALA A 7 6.99 -8.98 -3.44
C ALA A 7 5.64 -9.06 -2.71
N LEU A 8 4.58 -9.50 -3.39
CA LEU A 8 3.26 -9.69 -2.79
C LEU A 8 3.29 -10.71 -1.66
N SER A 9 4.03 -11.83 -1.82
CA SER A 9 4.20 -12.81 -0.75
C SER A 9 4.91 -12.24 0.48
N MET A 10 5.93 -11.38 0.28
CA MET A 10 6.61 -10.70 1.39
C MET A 10 5.67 -9.71 2.10
N ILE A 11 4.90 -8.93 1.35
CA ILE A 11 3.92 -7.97 1.92
C ILE A 11 2.84 -8.73 2.71
N ALA A 12 2.32 -9.84 2.17
CA ALA A 12 1.36 -10.68 2.87
C ALA A 12 1.94 -11.25 4.17
N ARG A 13 3.23 -11.61 4.17
CA ARG A 13 3.93 -12.08 5.39
C ARG A 13 3.99 -10.98 6.45
N ILE A 14 4.30 -9.75 6.08
CA ILE A 14 4.33 -8.59 6.99
C ILE A 14 2.94 -8.38 7.62
N PHE A 15 1.88 -8.43 6.82
CA PHE A 15 0.52 -8.30 7.36
C PHE A 15 0.18 -9.46 8.30
N LYS A 16 0.56 -10.69 7.95
CA LYS A 16 0.36 -11.85 8.83
C LYS A 16 1.08 -11.67 10.17
N GLU A 17 2.35 -11.28 10.15
CA GLU A 17 3.15 -11.03 11.36
C GLU A 17 2.51 -9.94 12.25
N GLY A 18 2.01 -8.85 11.65
CA GLY A 18 1.32 -7.80 12.39
C GLY A 18 -0.04 -8.20 12.96
N ILE A 19 -0.79 -9.06 12.25
CA ILE A 19 -2.04 -9.66 12.75
C ILE A 19 -1.74 -10.59 13.93
N ASP A 20 -0.77 -11.50 13.79
CA ASP A 20 -0.37 -12.44 14.85
C ASP A 20 0.11 -11.70 16.11
N ALA A 21 0.73 -10.52 15.95
CA ALA A 21 1.17 -9.66 17.04
C ALA A 21 0.06 -8.76 17.63
N GLY A 22 -1.16 -8.81 17.10
CA GLY A 22 -2.28 -7.95 17.50
C GLY A 22 -2.10 -6.47 17.15
N ALA A 23 -1.15 -6.13 16.28
CA ALA A 23 -0.88 -4.76 15.84
C ALA A 23 -1.84 -4.30 14.71
N PHE A 24 -2.32 -5.26 13.90
CA PHE A 24 -3.27 -5.02 12.82
C PHE A 24 -4.59 -5.75 13.05
N ILE A 25 -5.67 -5.24 12.43
CA ILE A 25 -6.99 -5.86 12.45
C ILE A 25 -6.95 -7.31 11.94
N GLU A 26 -7.82 -8.17 12.47
CA GLU A 26 -7.96 -9.55 12.00
C GLU A 26 -8.58 -9.58 10.59
N ALA A 27 -7.75 -9.83 9.58
CA ALA A 27 -8.14 -9.89 8.18
C ALA A 27 -7.25 -10.87 7.39
N HIS A 28 -7.66 -11.25 6.17
CA HIS A 28 -6.86 -12.15 5.34
C HIS A 28 -5.58 -11.46 4.84
N PRO A 29 -4.35 -11.92 5.18
CA PRO A 29 -3.11 -11.19 4.89
C PRO A 29 -2.83 -10.96 3.40
N VAL A 30 -3.22 -11.91 2.54
CA VAL A 30 -3.07 -11.75 1.08
C VAL A 30 -4.01 -10.67 0.57
N ALA A 31 -5.22 -10.56 1.11
CA ALA A 31 -6.15 -9.52 0.68
C ALA A 31 -5.64 -8.13 1.09
N MET A 32 -5.02 -8.01 2.27
CA MET A 32 -4.35 -6.77 2.68
C MET A 32 -3.17 -6.42 1.76
N ALA A 33 -2.38 -7.42 1.36
CA ALA A 33 -1.28 -7.24 0.43
C ALA A 33 -1.76 -6.77 -0.95
N ASP A 34 -2.84 -7.37 -1.47
CA ASP A 34 -3.45 -6.99 -2.73
C ASP A 34 -3.98 -5.55 -2.68
N ILE A 35 -4.70 -5.17 -1.61
CA ILE A 35 -5.20 -3.80 -1.42
C ILE A 35 -4.03 -2.80 -1.36
N PHE A 36 -3.01 -3.10 -0.55
CA PHE A 36 -1.83 -2.24 -0.42
C PHE A 36 -1.12 -2.05 -1.77
N TRP A 37 -0.92 -3.14 -2.51
CA TRP A 37 -0.27 -3.10 -3.82
C TRP A 37 -1.10 -2.36 -4.87
N SER A 38 -2.41 -2.57 -4.90
CA SER A 38 -3.33 -1.84 -5.79
C SER A 38 -3.35 -0.34 -5.49
N MET A 39 -3.35 0.04 -4.22
CA MET A 39 -3.28 1.46 -3.81
C MET A 39 -1.96 2.09 -4.25
N PHE A 40 -0.82 1.46 -3.92
CA PHE A 40 0.50 1.96 -4.30
C PHE A 40 0.66 2.09 -5.82
N SER A 41 0.39 1.02 -6.56
CA SER A 41 0.55 0.99 -8.01
C SER A 41 -0.42 1.94 -8.72
N GLY A 42 -1.65 2.08 -8.23
CA GLY A 42 -2.63 3.02 -8.78
C GLY A 42 -2.21 4.48 -8.62
N ILE A 43 -1.69 4.86 -7.45
CA ILE A 43 -1.20 6.23 -7.20
C ILE A 43 0.02 6.52 -8.08
N VAL A 44 1.01 5.63 -8.10
CA VAL A 44 2.21 5.81 -8.94
C VAL A 44 1.84 5.96 -10.40
N LEU A 45 0.97 5.07 -10.92
CA LEU A 45 0.52 5.14 -12.31
C LEU A 45 -0.18 6.46 -12.63
N TRP A 46 -1.08 6.92 -11.75
CA TRP A 46 -1.82 8.16 -11.94
C TRP A 46 -0.93 9.40 -11.93
N GLU A 47 -0.03 9.50 -10.94
CA GLU A 47 0.84 10.66 -10.77
C GLU A 47 1.91 10.74 -11.87
N GLU A 48 2.51 9.61 -12.25
CA GLU A 48 3.41 9.55 -13.40
C GLU A 48 2.70 9.93 -14.70
N SER A 49 1.45 9.48 -14.90
CA SER A 49 0.64 9.86 -16.07
C SER A 49 0.38 11.38 -16.14
N LYS A 50 0.16 12.05 -15.00
CA LYS A 50 0.01 13.52 -14.94
C LYS A 50 1.32 14.23 -15.22
N ARG A 51 2.46 13.69 -14.76
CA ARG A 51 3.78 14.28 -15.00
C ARG A 51 4.13 14.38 -16.49
N PHE A 52 3.63 13.46 -17.32
CA PHE A 52 3.73 13.56 -18.78
C PHE A 52 2.90 14.70 -19.40
N ILE A 53 1.89 15.20 -18.69
CA ILE A 53 0.93 16.21 -19.19
C ILE A 53 1.25 17.61 -18.63
N ASP A 54 1.70 17.71 -17.37
CA ASP A 54 2.13 18.96 -16.72
C ASP A 54 3.23 18.64 -15.69
N ASP A 55 4.47 18.94 -16.06
CA ASP A 55 5.70 18.65 -15.30
C ASP A 55 5.85 19.52 -14.04
N ARG A 56 5.02 20.55 -13.88
CA ARG A 56 5.03 21.46 -12.73
C ARG A 56 4.25 20.95 -11.51
N LYS A 57 3.59 19.79 -11.62
CA LYS A 57 2.76 19.20 -10.57
C LYS A 57 3.25 17.81 -10.18
N ASP A 58 4.35 17.75 -9.44
CA ASP A 58 4.76 16.52 -8.77
C ASP A 58 4.12 16.46 -7.37
N TYR A 59 3.00 15.74 -7.27
CA TYR A 59 2.32 15.45 -5.99
C TYR A 59 2.45 13.97 -5.61
N LEU A 60 3.37 13.23 -6.26
CA LEU A 60 3.49 11.79 -6.07
C LEU A 60 3.77 11.46 -4.61
N LYS A 61 4.75 12.17 -4.03
CA LYS A 61 5.17 11.95 -2.65
C LYS A 61 4.04 12.28 -1.67
N GLU A 62 3.42 13.44 -1.79
CA GLU A 62 2.35 13.91 -0.91
C GLU A 62 1.14 12.97 -0.96
N THR A 63 0.78 12.50 -2.16
CA THR A 63 -0.35 11.59 -2.35
C THR A 63 -0.06 10.21 -1.75
N LEU A 64 1.14 9.67 -1.97
CA LEU A 64 1.58 8.41 -1.37
C LEU A 64 1.64 8.50 0.17
N ASP A 65 2.22 9.57 0.71
CA ASP A 65 2.33 9.79 2.16
C ASP A 65 0.94 9.81 2.81
N LEU A 66 -0.02 10.52 2.20
CA LEU A 66 -1.39 10.57 2.70
C LEU A 66 -2.09 9.20 2.60
N ALA A 67 -1.96 8.52 1.47
CA ALA A 67 -2.58 7.20 1.27
C ALA A 67 -2.04 6.17 2.25
N MET A 68 -0.72 6.11 2.45
CA MET A 68 -0.09 5.23 3.45
C MET A 68 -0.53 5.57 4.87
N ARG A 69 -0.66 6.86 5.21
CA ARG A 69 -1.15 7.29 6.52
C ARG A 69 -2.59 6.82 6.76
N ILE A 70 -3.50 7.05 5.80
CA ILE A 70 -4.90 6.62 5.89
C ILE A 70 -4.97 5.09 6.01
N PHE A 71 -4.25 4.37 5.15
CA PHE A 71 -4.22 2.92 5.17
C PHE A 71 -3.74 2.39 6.52
N ARG A 72 -2.59 2.89 7.01
CA ARG A 72 -2.04 2.50 8.33
C ARG A 72 -3.03 2.75 9.46
N GLN A 73 -3.67 3.92 9.49
CA GLN A 73 -4.68 4.25 10.49
C GLN A 73 -5.88 3.30 10.42
N GLY A 74 -6.34 2.94 9.21
CA GLY A 74 -7.48 2.05 9.01
C GLY A 74 -7.21 0.58 9.38
N ILE A 75 -5.97 0.11 9.30
CA ILE A 75 -5.62 -1.29 9.60
C ILE A 75 -5.05 -1.50 11.00
N SER A 76 -4.67 -0.44 11.71
CA SER A 76 -4.13 -0.55 13.06
C SER A 76 -5.23 -1.08 13.98
N ALA A 77 -4.95 -2.12 14.77
CA ALA A 77 -5.88 -2.56 15.80
C ALA A 77 -6.10 -1.41 16.78
N GLY A 78 -7.36 -1.09 17.07
CA GLY A 78 -7.69 -0.01 18.00
C GLY A 78 -7.13 -0.30 19.39
N ASN A 79 -6.35 0.64 19.93
CA ASN A 79 -6.24 0.83 21.37
C ASN A 79 -7.37 1.75 21.82
#